data_AF-A0A359G018-F1
#
_entry.id   AF-A0A359G018-F1
#
_cell.length_a   1.000
_cell.length_b   1.000
_cell.length_c   1.000
_cell.angle_alpha   90.00
_cell.angle_beta   90.00
_cell.angle_gamma   90.00
#
_symmetry.space_group_name_H-M   'P 1'
#
loop_
_entity.id
_entity.type
_entity.pdbx_description
1 polymer ?
#
loop_
_entity_poly.entity_id
_entity_poly.type
_entity_poly.pdbx_seq_one_letter_code
_entity_poly.pdbx_strand_id
1 'polypeptide(L)'
;GKHNNWSLSTDTGVNLLSPGKNPRTNMQFLTFLLNVMKAVQEHQDLLLASILTASNTHRLGANEAPPSIISIFLGHELSRVLNELEESVPDKKMTPDQKTSIKLDIGKIPEILLDNTDRNRTSPFAF
;
A
#
# COMPACT_ATOMS: atom_id res chain seq x y z
N GLY A 1 2.43 22.44 -1.35
CA GLY A 1 2.95 21.58 -0.25
C GLY A 1 4.30 21.00 -0.66
N LYS A 2 4.97 20.27 0.24
CA LYS A 2 6.18 19.50 -0.12
C LYS A 2 5.83 18.02 -0.01
N HIS A 3 5.86 17.30 -1.13
CA HIS A 3 5.59 15.87 -1.15
C HIS A 3 6.87 15.11 -0.82
N ASN A 4 6.74 14.02 -0.07
CA ASN A 4 7.84 13.10 0.20
C ASN A 4 7.51 11.78 -0.49
N ASN A 5 8.18 11.50 -1.60
CA ASN A 5 8.13 10.17 -2.19
C ASN A 5 9.11 9.30 -1.40
N TRP A 6 8.62 8.17 -0.88
CA TRP A 6 9.38 7.27 -0.03
C TRP A 6 9.35 5.87 -0.60
N SER A 7 10.50 5.18 -0.53
CA SER A 7 10.64 3.77 -0.90
C SER A 7 11.61 3.08 0.05
N LEU A 8 11.54 1.76 0.09
CA LEU A 8 12.45 0.92 0.87
C LEU A 8 13.12 -0.08 -0.07
N SER A 9 14.45 -0.13 -0.06
CA SER A 9 15.21 -1.04 -0.92
C SER A 9 16.22 -1.85 -0.11
N THR A 10 16.52 -3.06 -0.56
CA THR A 10 17.60 -3.88 -0.01
C THR A 10 18.97 -3.33 -0.40
N ASP A 11 20.00 -3.75 0.30
CA ASP A 11 21.41 -3.53 -0.06
C ASP A 11 21.77 -4.08 -1.44
N THR A 12 21.05 -5.09 -1.92
CA THR A 12 21.17 -5.65 -3.28
C THR A 12 20.38 -4.88 -4.34
N GLY A 13 19.75 -3.76 -4.01
CA GLY A 13 19.02 -2.90 -4.97
C GLY A 13 17.60 -3.34 -5.30
N VAL A 14 16.98 -4.22 -4.51
CA VAL A 14 15.59 -4.65 -4.72
C VAL A 14 14.64 -3.68 -4.01
N ASN A 15 13.76 -3.03 -4.76
CA ASN A 15 12.69 -2.21 -4.18
C ASN A 15 11.61 -3.10 -3.57
N LEU A 16 11.41 -2.99 -2.27
CA LEU A 16 10.47 -3.81 -1.49
C LEU A 16 9.01 -3.34 -1.63
N LEU A 17 8.80 -2.15 -2.17
CA LEU A 17 7.49 -1.57 -2.46
C LEU A 17 7.17 -1.59 -3.96
N SER A 18 7.84 -2.44 -4.73
CA SER A 18 7.48 -2.73 -6.13
C SER A 18 6.93 -4.16 -6.24
N PRO A 19 5.85 -4.37 -7.03
CA PRO A 19 5.40 -5.72 -7.38
C PRO A 19 6.54 -6.53 -7.98
N GLY A 20 6.57 -7.82 -7.64
CA GLY A 20 7.54 -8.76 -8.18
C GLY A 20 7.06 -9.41 -9.49
N LYS A 21 7.86 -10.36 -10.00
CA LYS A 21 7.58 -11.09 -11.25
C LYS A 21 7.17 -12.54 -11.04
N ASN A 22 7.26 -13.02 -9.80
CA ASN A 22 6.96 -14.40 -9.44
C ASN A 22 6.30 -14.45 -8.04
N PRO A 23 5.65 -15.57 -7.68
CA PRO A 23 4.92 -15.69 -6.42
C PRO A 23 5.76 -15.35 -5.18
N ARG A 24 7.05 -15.68 -5.19
CA ARG A 24 7.96 -15.43 -4.05
C ARG A 24 8.21 -13.94 -3.87
N THR A 25 8.54 -13.24 -4.94
CA THR A 25 8.78 -11.78 -4.91
C THR A 25 7.49 -11.01 -4.67
N ASN A 26 6.35 -11.51 -5.15
CA ASN A 26 5.04 -10.92 -4.87
C ASN A 26 4.63 -11.07 -3.41
N MET A 27 4.93 -12.23 -2.81
CA MET A 27 4.71 -12.42 -1.37
C MET A 27 5.58 -11.49 -0.53
N GLN A 28 6.84 -11.24 -0.95
CA GLN A 28 7.69 -10.23 -0.32
C GLN A 28 7.06 -8.84 -0.42
N PHE A 29 6.70 -8.41 -1.63
CA PHE A 29 6.04 -7.13 -1.87
C PHE A 29 4.79 -6.95 -1.00
N LEU A 30 3.87 -7.93 -1.02
CA LEU A 30 2.65 -7.90 -0.21
C LEU A 30 2.97 -7.80 1.28
N THR A 31 3.99 -8.52 1.76
CA THR A 31 4.40 -8.45 3.16
C THR A 31 4.82 -7.04 3.54
N PHE A 32 5.66 -6.38 2.74
CA PHE A 32 6.09 -5.01 3.03
C PHE A 32 4.96 -4.00 2.87
N LEU A 33 4.13 -4.12 1.83
CA LEU A 33 2.96 -3.28 1.62
C LEU A 33 2.00 -3.33 2.82
N LEU A 34 1.62 -4.54 3.27
CA LEU A 34 0.71 -4.71 4.41
C LEU A 34 1.32 -4.18 5.71
N ASN A 35 2.62 -4.36 5.92
CA ASN A 35 3.30 -3.77 7.09
C ASN A 35 3.30 -2.24 7.04
N VAL A 36 3.50 -1.62 5.87
CA VAL A 36 3.37 -0.17 5.70
C VAL A 36 1.95 0.27 5.99
N MET A 37 0.94 -0.42 5.45
CA MET A 37 -0.46 -0.10 5.72
C MET A 37 -0.79 -0.17 7.21
N LYS A 38 -0.31 -1.22 7.87
CA LYS A 38 -0.48 -1.40 9.32
C LYS A 38 0.22 -0.29 10.11
N ALA A 39 1.46 0.05 9.76
CA ALA A 39 2.22 1.10 10.43
C ALA A 39 1.56 2.48 10.27
N VAL A 40 1.06 2.81 9.08
CA VAL A 40 0.33 4.06 8.85
C VAL A 40 -0.98 4.10 9.65
N GLN A 41 -1.71 2.98 9.72
CA GLN A 41 -2.94 2.87 10.50
C GLN A 41 -2.69 3.01 12.01
N GLU A 42 -1.64 2.38 12.52
CA GLU A 42 -1.29 2.35 13.94
C GLU A 42 -0.62 3.66 14.43
N HIS A 43 0.17 4.30 13.56
CA HIS A 43 0.93 5.50 13.90
C HIS A 43 0.41 6.77 13.21
N GLN A 44 -0.87 6.80 12.83
CA GLN A 44 -1.48 7.93 12.14
C GLN A 44 -1.31 9.26 12.88
N ASP A 45 -1.45 9.26 14.22
CA ASP A 45 -1.33 10.47 15.04
C ASP A 45 0.11 11.00 15.02
N LEU A 46 1.09 10.11 15.05
CA LEU A 46 2.51 10.46 14.97
C LEU A 46 2.86 11.04 13.58
N LEU A 47 2.34 10.43 12.51
CA LEU A 47 2.51 10.93 11.15
C LEU A 47 1.90 12.31 11.00
N LEU A 48 0.68 12.52 11.50
CA LEU A 48 0.01 13.81 11.47
C LEU A 48 0.80 14.85 12.28
N ALA A 49 1.20 14.53 13.51
CA ALA A 49 1.97 15.43 14.37
C ALA A 49 3.29 15.88 13.71
N SER A 50 3.94 15.01 12.93
CA SER A 50 5.20 15.33 12.24
C SER A 50 5.07 16.42 11.16
N ILE A 51 3.85 16.66 10.66
CA ILE A 51 3.57 17.65 9.61
C ILE A 51 2.72 18.82 10.08
N LEU A 52 2.19 18.78 11.31
CA LEU A 52 1.35 19.83 11.86
C LEU A 52 2.19 21.04 12.26
N THR A 53 1.97 22.14 11.55
CA THR A 53 2.48 23.47 11.89
C THR A 53 1.35 24.49 11.75
N ALA A 54 1.44 25.64 12.40
CA ALA A 54 0.40 26.67 12.35
C ALA A 54 0.04 27.09 10.91
N SER A 55 1.02 27.13 9.99
CA SER A 55 0.73 27.42 8.58
C SER A 55 0.11 26.23 7.85
N ASN A 56 0.57 25.01 8.12
CA ASN A 56 0.09 23.83 7.42
C ASN A 56 -1.31 23.41 7.88
N THR A 57 -1.71 23.67 9.14
CA THR A 57 -3.08 23.40 9.64
C THR A 57 -4.15 24.14 8.85
N HIS A 58 -3.91 25.41 8.47
CA HIS A 58 -4.82 26.16 7.61
C HIS A 58 -4.89 25.62 6.18
N ARG A 59 -3.90 24.83 5.76
CA ARG A 59 -3.81 24.30 4.40
C ARG A 59 -4.44 22.92 4.26
N LEU A 60 -4.30 22.05 5.27
CA LEU A 60 -4.80 20.66 5.21
C LEU A 60 -6.32 20.66 4.94
N GLY A 61 -6.73 19.90 3.92
CA GLY A 61 -8.13 19.77 3.49
C GLY A 61 -8.64 20.84 2.53
N ALA A 62 -7.80 21.78 2.07
CA ALA A 62 -8.17 22.83 1.12
C ALA A 62 -7.26 22.82 -0.13
N ASN A 63 -7.77 23.33 -1.27
CA ASN A 63 -7.00 23.61 -2.48
C ASN A 63 -6.00 22.50 -2.85
N GLU A 64 -6.51 21.30 -3.11
CA GLU A 64 -5.74 20.08 -3.45
C GLU A 64 -4.83 19.53 -2.34
N ALA A 65 -4.81 20.12 -1.15
CA ALA A 65 -4.10 19.54 -0.01
C ALA A 65 -4.92 18.38 0.61
N PRO A 66 -4.25 17.31 1.06
CA PRO A 66 -4.93 16.22 1.75
C PRO A 66 -5.53 16.70 3.09
N PRO A 67 -6.62 16.09 3.56
CA PRO A 67 -7.20 16.39 4.86
C PRO A 67 -6.25 15.97 5.98
N SER A 68 -6.52 16.43 7.20
CA SER A 68 -5.82 15.98 8.42
C SER A 68 -6.20 14.56 8.87
N ILE A 69 -7.09 13.88 8.13
CA ILE A 69 -7.47 12.48 8.36
C ILE A 69 -6.53 11.60 7.55
N ILE A 70 -5.61 10.91 8.22
CA ILE A 70 -4.66 10.01 7.57
C ILE A 70 -5.42 8.84 6.94
N SER A 71 -5.22 8.64 5.65
CA SER A 71 -5.78 7.54 4.88
C SER A 71 -4.77 7.10 3.82
N ILE A 72 -4.90 5.85 3.39
CA ILE A 72 -4.04 5.24 2.38
C ILE A 72 -4.83 5.08 1.10
N PHE A 73 -4.20 5.43 -0.02
CA PHE A 73 -4.72 5.19 -1.35
C PHE A 73 -3.83 4.19 -2.07
N LEU A 74 -4.40 3.04 -2.48
CA LEU A 74 -3.68 1.97 -3.18
C LEU A 74 -3.97 1.93 -4.69
N GLY A 75 -5.00 2.63 -5.16
CA GLY A 75 -5.53 2.47 -6.51
C GLY A 75 -6.44 1.25 -6.66
N HIS A 76 -7.21 1.21 -7.76
CA HIS A 76 -8.21 0.17 -8.01
C HIS A 76 -7.62 -1.25 -8.04
N GLU A 77 -6.57 -1.48 -8.83
CA GLU A 77 -6.05 -2.83 -9.06
C GLU A 77 -5.47 -3.46 -7.79
N LEU A 78 -4.66 -2.72 -7.04
CA LEU A 78 -4.05 -3.24 -5.82
C LEU A 78 -5.12 -3.47 -4.73
N SER A 79 -6.11 -2.58 -4.64
CA SER A 79 -7.24 -2.78 -3.72
C SER A 79 -8.04 -4.04 -4.08
N ARG A 80 -8.33 -4.25 -5.37
CA ARG A 80 -9.04 -5.45 -5.85
C ARG A 80 -8.28 -6.74 -5.50
N VAL A 81 -6.98 -6.78 -5.77
CA VAL A 81 -6.12 -7.93 -5.45
C VAL A 81 -6.10 -8.24 -3.95
N LEU A 82 -6.02 -7.22 -3.10
CA LEU A 82 -6.03 -7.41 -1.65
C LEU A 82 -7.40 -7.92 -1.15
N ASN A 83 -8.50 -7.40 -1.70
CA ASN A 83 -9.85 -7.88 -1.36
C ASN A 83 -10.05 -9.34 -1.80
N GLU A 84 -9.62 -9.70 -3.01
CA GLU A 84 -9.67 -11.09 -3.50
C GLU A 84 -8.84 -12.01 -2.60
N LEU A 85 -7.67 -11.56 -2.15
CA LEU A 85 -6.84 -12.32 -1.23
C LEU A 85 -7.52 -12.51 0.13
N GLU A 86 -8.12 -11.46 0.69
CA GLU A 86 -8.88 -11.53 1.95
C GLU A 86 -10.04 -12.51 1.86
N GLU A 87 -10.85 -12.43 0.79
CA GLU A 87 -11.99 -13.34 0.56
C GLU A 87 -11.55 -14.80 0.35
N SER A 88 -10.38 -15.01 -0.24
CA SER A 88 -9.84 -16.35 -0.52
C SER A 88 -9.28 -17.10 0.70
N VAL A 89 -9.01 -16.38 1.80
CA VAL A 89 -8.41 -16.95 3.02
C VAL A 89 -9.51 -17.27 4.04
N PRO A 90 -9.87 -18.55 4.25
CA PRO A 90 -10.86 -18.91 5.26
C PRO A 90 -10.27 -18.85 6.67
N ASP A 91 -11.11 -18.51 7.67
CA ASP A 91 -10.75 -18.53 9.11
C ASP A 91 -10.36 -19.92 9.64
N LYS A 92 -10.63 -20.97 8.88
CA LYS A 92 -10.36 -22.37 9.24
C LYS A 92 -9.09 -22.88 8.58
N LYS A 93 -8.53 -23.96 9.12
CA LYS A 93 -7.38 -24.66 8.52
C LYS A 93 -7.65 -24.96 7.04
N MET A 94 -6.83 -24.38 6.18
CA MET A 94 -6.88 -24.60 4.75
C MET A 94 -6.37 -25.99 4.35
N THR A 95 -7.02 -26.59 3.35
CA THR A 95 -6.53 -27.80 2.68
C THR A 95 -5.28 -27.50 1.84
N PRO A 96 -4.48 -28.51 1.46
CA PRO A 96 -3.34 -28.33 0.56
C PRO A 96 -3.71 -27.67 -0.78
N ASP A 97 -4.89 -28.00 -1.32
CA ASP A 97 -5.36 -27.45 -2.60
C ASP A 97 -5.69 -25.96 -2.48
N GLN A 98 -6.37 -25.56 -1.39
CA GLN A 98 -6.65 -24.16 -1.12
C GLN A 98 -5.35 -23.35 -0.95
N LYS A 99 -4.36 -23.89 -0.24
CA LYS A 99 -3.04 -23.25 -0.10
C LYS A 99 -2.32 -23.10 -1.44
N THR A 100 -2.51 -24.05 -2.35
CA THR A 100 -1.92 -24.01 -3.69
C THR A 100 -2.62 -22.96 -4.55
N SER A 101 -3.95 -22.85 -4.48
CA SER A 101 -4.70 -21.80 -5.17
C SER A 101 -4.22 -20.40 -4.78
N ILE A 102 -4.12 -20.12 -3.48
CA ILE A 102 -3.64 -18.80 -3.01
C ILE A 102 -2.23 -18.49 -3.54
N LYS A 103 -1.32 -19.47 -3.53
CA LYS A 103 0.03 -19.27 -4.07
C LYS A 103 0.02 -18.95 -5.57
N LEU A 104 -0.89 -19.56 -6.33
CA LEU A 104 -1.06 -19.27 -7.76
C LEU A 104 -1.60 -17.86 -7.97
N ASP A 105 -2.55 -17.42 -7.15
CA ASP A 105 -3.17 -16.10 -7.28
C ASP A 105 -2.21 -14.97 -6.90
N ILE A 106 -1.36 -15.16 -5.88
CA ILE A 106 -0.23 -14.26 -5.58
C ILE A 106 0.75 -14.18 -6.77
N GLY A 107 0.88 -15.26 -7.55
CA GLY A 107 1.67 -15.27 -8.78
C GLY A 107 1.09 -14.43 -9.91
N LYS A 108 -0.21 -14.10 -9.88
CA LYS A 108 -0.92 -13.37 -10.93
C LYS A 108 -1.04 -11.87 -10.66
N ILE A 109 -0.45 -11.36 -9.57
CA ILE A 109 -0.46 -9.92 -9.30
C ILE A 109 0.16 -9.20 -10.51
N PRO A 110 -0.61 -8.36 -11.21
CA PRO A 110 -0.12 -7.71 -12.42
C PRO A 110 1.04 -6.79 -12.08
N GLU A 111 1.97 -6.63 -13.02
CA GLU A 111 2.95 -5.56 -12.92
C GLU A 111 2.19 -4.22 -12.92
N ILE A 112 2.31 -3.49 -11.81
CA ILE A 112 1.75 -2.15 -11.71
C ILE A 112 2.63 -1.23 -12.56
N LEU A 113 2.20 -0.99 -13.79
CA LEU A 113 2.85 -0.02 -14.68
C LEU A 113 2.67 1.39 -14.09
N LEU A 114 3.74 2.17 -14.06
CA LEU A 114 3.81 3.56 -13.56
C LEU A 114 2.72 4.51 -14.11
N ASP A 115 2.08 4.17 -15.23
CA ASP A 115 1.06 4.98 -15.90
C ASP A 115 -0.38 4.49 -15.68
N ASN A 116 -0.57 3.29 -15.13
CA ASN A 116 -1.90 2.68 -14.89
C ASN A 116 -2.38 2.81 -13.44
N THR A 117 -1.63 3.49 -12.57
CA THR A 117 -2.10 3.76 -11.20
C THR A 117 -3.03 4.97 -11.22
N ASP A 118 -4.24 4.79 -10.71
CA ASP A 118 -5.15 5.89 -10.40
C ASP A 118 -4.41 6.98 -9.65
N ARG A 119 -4.36 8.21 -10.20
CA ARG A 119 -3.66 9.31 -9.53
C ARG A 119 -4.60 9.99 -8.55
N ASN A 120 -4.53 9.60 -7.28
CA ASN A 120 -5.14 10.37 -6.20
C ASN A 120 -4.12 11.35 -5.59
N ARG A 121 -4.35 12.64 -5.79
CA ARG A 121 -3.50 13.72 -5.24
C ARG A 121 -3.99 14.29 -3.90
N THR A 122 -5.15 13.84 -3.42
CA THR A 122 -5.78 14.34 -2.19
C THR A 122 -5.71 13.34 -1.04
N SER A 123 -5.19 12.13 -1.27
CA SER A 123 -4.88 11.21 -0.18
C SER A 123 -3.61 11.64 0.56
N PRO A 124 -3.59 11.59 1.91
CA PRO A 124 -2.39 11.85 2.70
C PRO A 124 -1.25 10.86 2.44
N PHE A 125 -1.57 9.60 2.09
CA PHE A 125 -0.59 8.56 1.82
C PHE A 125 -1.01 7.77 0.57
N ALA A 126 -0.37 8.02 -0.57
CA ALA A 126 -0.66 7.32 -1.81
C ALA A 126 0.46 6.34 -2.15
N PHE A 127 0.10 5.13 -2.56
CA PHE A 127 0.98 4.14 -3.18
C PHE A 127 1.14 4.44 -4.67
#